data_AF-A0A418WTM5-F1
#
_entry.id   AF-A0A418WTM5-F1
#
_cell.length_a   1.000
_cell.length_b   1.000
_cell.length_c   1.000
_cell.angle_alpha   90.00
_cell.angle_beta   90.00
_cell.angle_gamma   90.00
#
_symmetry.space_group_name_H-M   'P 1'
#
loop_
_entity.id
_entity.type
_entity.pdbx_description
1 polymer ?
#
loop_
_entity_poly.entity_id
_entity_poly.type
_entity_poly.pdbx_seq_one_letter_code
_entity_poly.pdbx_strand_id
1 'polypeptide(L)' 'MSGGVGPAMGLGCALFGWPPEAAWAATPRDLLLALAARAALSGARRPVAPLRAQEFAALKARLDHA' A
#
# COMPACT_ATOMS: atom_id res chain seq x y z
N MET A 1 -3.62 21.40 10.62
CA MET A 1 -3.09 20.38 9.67
C MET A 1 -3.53 19.02 10.17
N SER A 2 -4.68 18.50 9.72
CA SER A 2 -5.31 17.31 10.35
C SER A 2 -5.72 16.22 9.34
N GLY A 3 -5.17 16.23 8.13
CA GLY A 3 -5.63 15.39 7.01
C GLY A 3 -4.99 14.00 6.88
N GLY A 4 -4.04 13.61 7.74
CA GLY A 4 -3.18 12.44 7.51
C GLY A 4 -3.58 11.15 8.23
N VAL A 5 -4.44 11.21 9.26
CA VAL A 5 -4.66 10.05 10.17
C VAL A 5 -5.76 9.11 9.68
N GLY A 6 -6.80 9.65 9.04
CA GLY A 6 -7.91 8.85 8.50
C GLY A 6 -7.50 7.83 7.43
N PRO A 7 -6.65 8.17 6.45
CA PRO A 7 -6.18 7.23 5.44
C PRO A 7 -5.31 6.10 6.02
N ALA A 8 -4.44 6.43 6.98
CA ALA A 8 -3.59 5.47 7.69
C ALA A 8 -4.42 4.42 8.47
N MET A 9 -5.48 4.88 9.13
CA MET A 9 -6.40 4.04 9.90
C MET A 9 -7.18 3.06 8.99
N GLY A 10 -7.73 3.56 7.89
CA GLY A 10 -8.45 2.73 6.91
C GLY A 10 -7.57 1.64 6.30
N LEU A 11 -6.30 1.96 6.00
CA LEU A 11 -5.33 0.99 5.48
C LEU A 11 -4.96 -0.07 6.52
N GLY A 12 -4.79 0.32 7.80
CA GLY A 12 -4.52 -0.60 8.91
C GLY A 12 -5.59 -1.69 9.05
N CYS A 13 -6.86 -1.28 9.10
CA CYS A 13 -7.98 -2.21 9.18
C CYS A 13 -8.16 -3.03 7.90
N ALA A 14 -8.16 -2.39 6.73
CA ALA A 14 -8.50 -3.05 5.46
C ALA A 14 -7.40 -4.00 4.95
N LEU A 15 -6.12 -3.64 5.14
CA LEU A 15 -5.02 -4.45 4.63
C LEU A 15 -4.52 -5.46 5.65
N PHE A 16 -4.46 -5.11 6.93
CA PHE A 16 -3.80 -5.93 7.95
C PHE A 16 -4.76 -6.52 8.99
N GLY A 17 -6.06 -6.24 8.89
CA GLY A 17 -7.07 -6.78 9.81
C GLY A 17 -6.94 -6.25 11.24
N TRP A 18 -6.33 -5.07 11.41
CA TRP A 18 -6.16 -4.48 12.73
C TRP A 18 -7.50 -4.05 13.32
N PRO A 19 -7.70 -4.24 14.64
CA PRO A 19 -8.83 -3.63 15.32
C PRO A 19 -8.72 -2.10 15.24
N PRO A 20 -9.86 -1.37 15.24
CA PRO A 20 -9.87 0.08 15.04
C PRO A 20 -8.94 0.84 15.99
N GLU A 21 -8.90 0.44 17.27
CA GLU A 21 -8.03 1.04 18.29
C GLU A 21 -6.54 0.93 17.93
N ALA A 22 -6.12 -0.24 17.43
CA ALA A 22 -4.74 -0.46 17.00
C ALA A 22 -4.40 0.32 15.72
N ALA A 23 -5.37 0.48 14.82
CA ALA A 23 -5.19 1.28 13.60
C ALA A 23 -5.11 2.78 13.89
N TRP A 24 -5.80 3.27 14.92
CA TRP A 24 -5.70 4.65 15.38
C TRP A 24 -4.38 4.95 16.12
N ALA A 25 -3.85 3.99 16.85
CA ALA A 25 -2.57 4.11 17.54
C ALA A 25 -1.36 3.96 16.60
N ALA A 26 -1.58 3.52 15.35
CA ALA A 26 -0.50 3.23 14.42
C ALA A 26 0.20 4.48 13.92
N THR A 27 1.53 4.46 14.00
CA THR A 27 2.38 5.48 13.40
C THR A 27 2.65 5.16 11.92
N PRO A 28 3.09 6.14 11.11
CA PRO A 28 3.53 5.86 9.74
C PRO A 28 4.63 4.79 9.65
N ARG A 29 5.46 4.64 10.70
CA ARG A 29 6.51 3.62 10.77
C ARG A 29 5.91 2.21 10.89
N ASP A 30 4.86 2.04 11.68
CA ASP A 30 4.19 0.76 11.88
C ASP A 30 3.57 0.26 10.57
N LEU A 31 3.02 1.17 9.77
CA LEU A 31 2.50 0.87 8.45
C LEU A 31 3.60 0.41 7.49
N LEU A 32 4.76 1.09 7.48
CA LEU A 32 5.90 0.69 6.66
C LEU A 32 6.43 -0.70 7.05
N LEU A 33 6.49 -1.00 8.34
CA LEU A 33 6.89 -2.32 8.84
C LEU A 33 5.89 -3.40 8.44
N ALA A 34 4.58 -3.13 8.56
CA ALA A 34 3.53 -4.06 8.17
C ALA A 34 3.56 -4.34 6.65
N LEU A 35 3.78 -3.31 5.83
CA LEU A 35 3.97 -3.45 4.37
C LEU A 35 5.22 -4.27 4.03
N ALA A 36 6.35 -3.98 4.68
CA ALA A 36 7.60 -4.70 4.46
C ALA A 36 7.49 -6.18 4.87
N ALA A 37 6.87 -6.46 6.02
CA ALA A 37 6.60 -7.82 6.49
C ALA A 37 5.70 -8.57 5.50
N ARG A 38 4.64 -7.92 5.00
CA ARG A 38 3.75 -8.51 3.99
C ARG A 38 4.48 -8.80 2.69
N ALA A 39 5.33 -7.89 2.20
CA ALA A 39 6.12 -8.10 0.99
C ALA A 39 7.14 -9.25 1.14
N ALA A 40 7.75 -9.37 2.32
CA ALA A 40 8.65 -10.47 2.65
C ALA A 40 7.90 -11.81 2.69
N LEU A 41 6.71 -11.84 3.33
CA LEU A 41 5.87 -13.04 3.45
C LEU A 41 5.23 -13.46 2.13
N SER A 42 4.82 -12.51 1.28
CA SER A 42 4.27 -12.81 -0.04
C SER A 42 5.31 -13.37 -1.01
N GLY A 43 6.58 -13.50 -0.57
CA GLY A 43 7.68 -13.93 -1.41
C GLY A 43 7.76 -13.07 -2.66
N ALA A 44 7.44 -11.77 -2.56
CA ALA A 44 7.47 -10.81 -3.66
C ALA A 44 8.93 -10.67 -4.11
N ARG A 45 9.35 -11.64 -4.91
CA ARG A 45 10.69 -11.77 -5.44
C ARG A 45 10.86 -10.62 -6.42
N ARG A 46 11.75 -9.71 -5.99
CA ARG A 46 12.30 -8.56 -6.71
C ARG A 46 11.33 -7.40 -6.91
N PRO A 47 11.84 -6.15 -6.87
CA PRO A 47 11.13 -5.04 -7.48
C PRO A 47 10.80 -5.45 -8.92
N VAL A 48 9.53 -5.27 -9.32
CA VAL A 48 9.12 -5.39 -10.71
C VAL A 48 10.11 -4.54 -11.50
N ALA A 49 10.78 -5.16 -12.48
CA ALA A 49 11.70 -4.44 -13.35
C ALA A 49 10.98 -3.16 -13.84
N PRO A 50 11.68 -2.01 -13.92
CA PRO A 50 11.04 -0.76 -14.34
C PRO A 50 10.26 -1.02 -15.63
N LEU A 51 8.95 -0.74 -15.62
CA LEU A 51 8.10 -0.93 -16.79
C LEU A 51 8.73 -0.17 -17.95
N ARG A 52 8.77 -0.80 -19.13
CA ARG A 52 9.14 -0.07 -20.34
C ARG A 52 8.07 0.99 -20.60
N ALA A 53 8.48 2.11 -21.21
CA ALA A 53 7.57 3.23 -21.50
C ALA A 53 6.29 2.79 -22.25
N GLN A 54 6.42 1.81 -23.14
CA GLN A 54 5.29 1.23 -23.88
C GLN A 54 4.33 0.44 -22.97
N GLU A 55 4.85 -0.35 -22.04
CA GLU A 55 4.06 -1.13 -21.09
C GLU A 55 3.31 -0.18 -20.14
N PHE A 56 3.97 0.90 -19.71
CA PHE A 56 3.35 1.94 -18.90
C PHE A 56 2.22 2.67 -19.65
N ALA A 57 2.44 3.06 -20.92
CA ALA A 57 1.43 3.71 -21.74
C ALA A 57 0.18 2.82 -21.94
N ALA A 58 0.38 1.53 -22.17
CA ALA A 58 -0.72 0.57 -22.32
C ALA A 58 -1.51 0.39 -21.01
N LEU A 59 -0.82 0.33 -19.87
CA LEU A 59 -1.47 0.24 -18.56
C LEU A 59 -2.28 1.50 -18.25
N LYS A 60 -1.70 2.68 -18.52
CA LYS A 60 -2.36 3.98 -18.35
C LYS A 60 -3.63 4.06 -19.17
N ALA A 61 -3.58 3.70 -20.46
CA ALA A 61 -4.75 3.71 -21.33
C ALA A 61 -5.87 2.80 -20.80
N ARG A 62 -5.55 1.61 -20.27
CA ARG A 62 -6.56 0.71 -19.69
C ARG A 62 -7.23 1.29 -18.44
N LEU A 63 -6.47 1.99 -17.60
CA LEU A 63 -6.98 2.62 -16.39
C LEU A 63 -7.81 3.87 -16.70
N ASP A 64 -7.43 4.65 -17.71
CA ASP A 64 -8.21 5.82 -18.15
C ASP A 64 -9.57 5.45 -18.76
N HIS A 65 -9.78 4.16 -19.11
CA HIS A 65 -11.03 3.62 -19.66
C HIS A 65 -11.83 2.74 -18.68
N ALA A 66 -11.37 2.58 -17.44
CA ALA A 66 -12.02 1.77 -16.39
C ALA A 66 -12.71 2.68 -15.35
#